data_AF-A0A2V8P0I3-F1
#
_entry.id   AF-A0A2V8P0I3-F1
#
_cell.length_a   1.000
_cell.length_b   1.000
_cell.length_c   1.000
_cell.angle_alpha   90.00
_cell.angle_beta   90.00
_cell.angle_gamma   90.00
#
_symmetry.space_group_name_H-M   'P 1'
#
loop_
_entity.id
_entity.type
_entity.pdbx_description
1 polymer ?
#
loop_
_entity_poly.entity_id
_entity_poly.type
_entity_poly.pdbx_seq_one_letter_code
_entity_poly.pdbx_strand_id
1 'polypeptide(L)'
;QALQLLRDNLFAPTAFQFSPQLLNKLQNERFIDFNTFVPGRQDAPIHQAVLSWQRQVLDRIFLPAVLSRIQDSELKVSPPAEPFTLGLLFTSIQDSIWAETKAPGASLNVNSYRRSLQREYLRKMIGMVLRDSAAPEDARTLARFSLVSLRTQLQTSLSKPGIKMPLEVRAHLSESIARIDEALKANMQRTAF
;
A
#
# COMPACT_ATOMS: atom_id res chain seq x y z
N GLN A 1 18.35 -2.04 -6.45
CA GLN A 1 18.48 -3.15 -5.48
C GLN A 1 17.61 -2.95 -4.24
N ALA A 2 17.72 -1.83 -3.49
CA ALA A 2 16.92 -1.61 -2.27
C ALA A 2 15.40 -1.65 -2.50
N LEU A 3 14.89 -1.01 -3.56
CA LEU A 3 13.46 -1.05 -3.90
C LEU A 3 12.97 -2.48 -4.18
N GLN A 4 13.80 -3.29 -4.85
CA GLN A 4 13.46 -4.68 -5.15
C GLN A 4 13.32 -5.50 -3.86
N LEU A 5 14.24 -5.32 -2.91
CA LEU A 5 14.16 -5.97 -1.60
C LEU A 5 12.86 -5.64 -0.86
N LEU A 6 12.42 -4.37 -0.88
CA LEU A 6 11.15 -3.97 -0.27
C LEU A 6 9.95 -4.61 -0.97
N ARG A 7 9.97 -4.65 -2.31
CA ARG A 7 8.90 -5.27 -3.10
C ARG A 7 8.77 -6.75 -2.79
N ASP A 8 9.88 -7.46 -2.68
CA ASP A 8 9.89 -8.91 -2.51
C ASP A 8 9.59 -9.35 -1.06
N ASN A 9 10.04 -8.59 -0.07
CA ASN A 9 10.00 -9.02 1.33
C ASN A 9 8.95 -8.31 2.19
N LEU A 10 8.50 -7.11 1.80
CA LEU A 10 7.58 -6.31 2.60
C LEU A 10 6.23 -6.09 1.90
N PHE A 11 6.28 -5.89 0.58
CA PHE A 11 5.12 -5.55 -0.24
C PHE A 11 4.73 -6.66 -1.21
N ALA A 12 5.25 -7.88 -1.08
CA ALA A 12 4.80 -9.01 -1.89
C ALA A 12 3.53 -9.66 -1.30
N PRO A 13 2.70 -10.33 -2.11
CA PRO A 13 1.64 -11.21 -1.64
C PRO A 13 2.14 -12.37 -0.77
N THR A 14 3.40 -12.77 -0.99
CA THR A 14 4.09 -13.85 -0.26
C THR A 14 4.78 -13.37 1.02
N ALA A 15 4.79 -12.06 1.29
CA ALA A 15 5.33 -11.54 2.54
C ALA A 15 4.41 -11.90 3.73
N PHE A 16 5.00 -12.02 4.92
CA PHE A 16 4.29 -12.27 6.18
C PHE A 16 3.49 -13.59 6.23
N GLN A 17 4.05 -14.66 5.66
CA GLN A 17 3.53 -16.03 5.80
C GLN A 17 4.00 -16.67 7.11
N PHE A 18 3.37 -16.28 8.22
CA PHE A 18 3.64 -16.88 9.52
C PHE A 18 2.81 -18.14 9.75
N SER A 19 3.41 -19.17 10.36
CA SER A 19 2.64 -20.33 10.79
C SER A 19 1.72 -19.96 11.97
N PRO A 20 0.50 -20.51 12.05
CA PRO A 20 -0.38 -20.29 13.21
C PRO A 20 0.29 -20.67 14.53
N GLN A 21 1.13 -21.72 14.52
CA GLN A 21 1.90 -22.17 15.68
C GLN A 21 2.87 -21.09 16.17
N LEU A 22 3.57 -20.40 15.25
CA LEU A 22 4.46 -19.30 15.62
C LEU A 22 3.68 -18.10 16.17
N LEU A 23 2.56 -17.74 15.52
CA LEU A 23 1.73 -16.62 15.97
C LEU A 23 1.13 -16.85 17.36
N ASN A 24 0.74 -18.09 17.67
CA ASN A 24 0.24 -18.46 19.00
C ASN A 24 1.32 -18.38 20.09
N LYS A 25 2.60 -18.61 19.74
CA LYS A 25 3.72 -18.46 20.68
C LYS A 25 4.11 -17.01 20.98
N LEU A 26 3.60 -16.04 20.21
CA LEU A 26 3.81 -14.61 20.46
C LEU A 26 2.83 -14.04 21.49
N GLN A 27 1.82 -14.81 21.91
CA GLN A 27 0.92 -14.39 22.98
C GLN A 27 1.68 -14.41 24.31
N ASN A 28 1.43 -13.41 25.17
CA ASN A 28 1.99 -13.41 26.52
C ASN A 28 1.63 -14.72 27.23
N GLU A 29 2.58 -15.26 28.00
CA GLU A 29 2.33 -16.43 28.83
C GLU A 29 1.15 -16.15 29.75
N ARG A 30 0.13 -17.02 29.70
CA ARG A 30 -1.11 -16.89 30.48
C ARG A 30 -0.96 -17.44 31.90
N PHE A 31 0.25 -17.41 32.46
CA PHE A 31 0.44 -17.78 33.85
C PHE A 31 -0.12 -16.66 34.72
N ILE A 32 -1.28 -16.94 35.30
CA ILE A 32 -1.89 -16.12 36.34
C ILE A 32 -1.00 -16.29 37.57
N ASP A 33 -0.02 -15.41 37.72
CA ASP A 33 0.45 -15.09 39.06
C ASP A 33 -0.61 -14.18 39.72
N PHE A 34 -0.84 -14.35 41.03
CA PHE A 34 -1.97 -13.76 41.77
C PHE A 34 -1.99 -12.22 41.81
N ASN A 35 -1.03 -11.55 41.16
CA ASN A 35 -0.79 -10.12 41.28
C ASN A 35 -0.75 -9.34 39.95
N THR A 36 -1.09 -9.95 38.81
CA THR A 36 -0.95 -9.29 37.48
C THR A 36 -2.24 -9.29 36.68
N PHE A 37 -3.23 -8.52 37.15
CA PHE A 37 -4.26 -8.01 36.25
C PHE A 37 -3.66 -6.83 35.46
N VAL A 38 -3.14 -7.08 34.27
CA VAL A 38 -2.76 -6.01 33.33
C VAL A 38 -4.01 -5.64 32.53
N PRO A 39 -4.62 -4.45 32.73
CA PRO A 39 -5.77 -4.03 31.94
C PRO A 39 -5.31 -3.77 30.49
N GLY A 40 -5.97 -4.41 29.52
CA GLY A 40 -5.67 -4.21 28.09
C GLY A 40 -5.84 -5.46 27.23
N ARG A 41 -5.59 -5.31 25.94
CA ARG A 41 -5.60 -6.40 24.96
C ARG A 41 -4.45 -7.38 25.26
N GLN A 42 -4.75 -8.65 25.51
CA GLN A 42 -3.77 -9.67 25.91
C GLN A 42 -3.24 -10.53 24.75
N ASP A 43 -3.85 -10.46 23.57
CA ASP A 43 -3.35 -11.09 22.36
C ASP A 43 -2.34 -10.19 21.61
N ALA A 44 -1.38 -10.81 20.93
CA ALA A 44 -0.41 -10.09 20.09
C ALA A 44 -1.14 -9.45 18.89
N PRO A 45 -1.14 -8.11 18.72
CA PRO A 45 -1.87 -7.45 17.64
C PRO A 45 -1.08 -7.53 16.32
N ILE A 46 -0.94 -8.73 15.76
CA ILE A 46 -0.08 -9.05 14.62
C ILE A 46 -0.40 -8.18 13.40
N HIS A 47 -1.69 -7.97 13.10
CA HIS A 47 -2.11 -7.08 12.01
C HIS A 47 -1.59 -5.65 12.18
N GLN A 48 -1.63 -5.12 13.41
CA GLN A 48 -1.15 -3.77 13.70
C GLN A 48 0.38 -3.70 13.62
N ALA A 49 1.09 -4.74 14.07
CA ALA A 49 2.54 -4.81 13.98
C ALA A 49 3.01 -4.84 12.52
N VAL A 50 2.45 -5.74 11.71
CA VAL A 50 2.75 -5.84 10.27
C VAL A 50 2.46 -4.52 9.55
N LEU A 51 1.29 -3.93 9.81
CA LEU A 51 0.90 -2.66 9.21
C LEU A 51 1.82 -1.51 9.65
N SER A 52 2.27 -1.50 10.90
CA SER A 52 3.20 -0.47 11.41
C SER A 52 4.51 -0.48 10.63
N TRP A 53 5.11 -1.66 10.40
CA TRP A 53 6.34 -1.76 9.61
C TRP A 53 6.14 -1.33 8.16
N GLN A 54 5.06 -1.82 7.54
CA GLN A 54 4.69 -1.43 6.18
C GLN A 54 4.49 0.09 6.05
N ARG A 55 3.75 0.69 6.99
CA ARG A 55 3.47 2.11 7.03
C ARG A 55 4.75 2.94 7.19
N GLN A 56 5.64 2.57 8.12
CA GLN A 56 6.91 3.28 8.32
C GLN A 56 7.76 3.34 7.05
N VAL A 57 7.82 2.24 6.29
CA VAL A 57 8.52 2.22 5.00
C VAL A 57 7.80 3.10 3.98
N LEU A 58 6.48 3.00 3.87
CA LEU A 58 5.70 3.87 2.97
C LEU A 58 5.82 5.36 3.35
N ASP A 59 5.91 5.70 4.64
CA ASP A 59 6.15 7.06 5.13
C ASP A 59 7.53 7.56 4.70
N ARG A 60 8.54 6.70 4.77
CA ARG A 60 9.89 7.05 4.35
C ARG A 60 10.00 7.25 2.85
N ILE A 61 9.50 6.33 2.02
CA ILE A 61 9.68 6.41 0.56
C ILE A 61 8.88 7.54 -0.08
N PHE A 62 7.72 7.89 0.49
CA PHE A 62 6.88 9.01 0.04
C PHE A 62 7.09 10.30 0.85
N LEU A 63 8.18 10.39 1.62
CA LEU A 63 8.52 11.62 2.32
C LEU A 63 8.83 12.71 1.29
N PRO A 64 8.29 13.94 1.42
CA PRO A 64 8.52 15.02 0.44
C PRO A 64 10.01 15.24 0.11
N ALA A 65 10.87 15.28 1.13
CA ALA A 65 12.31 15.43 0.94
C ALA A 65 12.98 14.23 0.24
N VAL A 66 12.39 13.04 0.27
CA VAL A 66 12.87 11.90 -0.53
C VAL A 66 12.44 12.07 -1.98
N LEU A 67 11.17 12.45 -2.21
CA LEU A 67 10.63 12.66 -3.55
C LEU A 67 11.37 13.78 -4.30
N SER A 68 11.59 14.94 -3.66
CA SER A 68 12.37 16.03 -4.26
C SER A 68 13.80 15.60 -4.59
N ARG A 69 14.45 14.83 -3.70
CA ARG A 69 15.80 14.32 -3.97
C ARG A 69 15.85 13.36 -5.15
N ILE A 70 14.82 12.52 -5.34
CA ILE A 70 14.74 11.65 -6.50
C ILE A 70 14.64 12.50 -7.76
N GLN A 71 13.71 13.46 -7.79
CA GLN A 71 13.53 14.39 -8.91
C GLN A 71 14.84 15.13 -9.27
N ASP A 72 15.55 15.67 -8.27
CA ASP A 72 16.82 16.36 -8.49
C ASP A 72 17.96 15.42 -8.93
N SER A 73 17.90 14.15 -8.54
CA SER A 73 18.93 13.17 -8.87
C SER A 73 18.84 12.72 -10.33
N GLU A 74 17.66 12.77 -10.95
CA GLU A 74 17.47 12.44 -12.36
C GLU A 74 18.38 13.27 -13.27
N LEU A 75 18.60 14.55 -12.92
CA LEU A 75 19.46 15.48 -13.68
C LEU A 75 20.96 15.22 -13.51
N LYS A 76 21.36 14.40 -12.54
CA LYS A 76 22.77 14.18 -12.15
C LYS A 76 23.33 12.86 -12.69
N VAL A 77 22.52 12.06 -13.39
CA VAL A 77 22.92 10.78 -13.94
C VAL A 77 23.41 10.98 -15.37
N SER A 78 24.64 10.57 -15.65
CA SER A 78 25.21 10.59 -16.99
C SER A 78 25.15 9.21 -17.65
N PRO A 79 24.97 9.13 -18.98
CA PRO A 79 25.03 7.87 -19.71
C PRO A 79 26.35 7.12 -19.44
N PRO A 80 26.35 5.77 -19.41
CA PRO A 80 25.27 4.87 -19.81
C PRO A 80 24.30 4.48 -18.66
N ALA A 81 24.38 5.12 -17.50
CA ALA A 81 23.51 4.80 -16.38
C ALA A 81 22.10 5.38 -16.57
N GLU A 82 21.08 4.60 -16.19
CA GLU A 82 19.68 5.04 -16.17
C GLU A 82 19.31 5.61 -14.80
N PRO A 83 18.68 6.79 -14.72
CA PRO A 83 18.28 7.37 -13.44
C PRO A 83 17.15 6.58 -12.78
N PHE A 84 17.18 6.53 -11.45
CA PHE A 84 16.02 6.10 -10.69
C PHE A 84 15.00 7.24 -10.64
N THR A 85 13.87 7.08 -11.32
CA THR A 85 12.88 8.16 -11.47
C THR A 85 11.70 8.07 -10.49
N LEU A 86 11.00 9.19 -10.30
CA LEU A 86 9.72 9.19 -9.60
C LEU A 86 8.71 8.25 -10.28
N GLY A 87 8.66 8.24 -11.61
CA GLY A 87 7.78 7.34 -12.36
C GLY A 87 8.06 5.88 -12.05
N LEU A 88 9.33 5.48 -12.00
CA LEU A 88 9.73 4.12 -11.63
C LEU A 88 9.37 3.78 -10.18
N LEU A 89 9.53 4.71 -9.23
CA LEU A 89 9.15 4.52 -7.83
C LEU A 89 7.65 4.24 -7.70
N PHE A 90 6.81 5.12 -8.24
CA PHE A 90 5.35 5.04 -8.07
C PHE A 90 4.78 3.77 -8.73
N THR A 91 5.18 3.48 -9.96
CA THR A 91 4.74 2.29 -10.69
C THR A 91 5.19 1.01 -9.98
N SER A 92 6.46 0.90 -9.60
CA SER A 92 6.99 -0.30 -8.94
C SER A 92 6.33 -0.60 -7.59
N ILE A 93 6.01 0.44 -6.81
CA ILE A 93 5.32 0.30 -5.52
C ILE A 93 3.86 -0.09 -5.73
N GLN A 94 3.14 0.59 -6.63
CA GLN A 94 1.75 0.24 -6.95
C GLN A 94 1.64 -1.22 -7.40
N ASP A 95 2.53 -1.62 -8.31
CA ASP A 95 2.59 -2.96 -8.88
C ASP A 95 2.79 -4.03 -7.83
N SER A 96 3.65 -3.77 -6.86
CA SER A 96 3.93 -4.68 -5.76
C SER A 96 2.76 -4.77 -4.79
N ILE A 97 2.18 -3.64 -4.39
CA ILE A 97 1.09 -3.58 -3.42
C ILE A 97 -0.23 -4.15 -3.96
N TRP A 98 -0.45 -4.04 -5.28
CA TRP A 98 -1.67 -4.51 -5.96
C TRP A 98 -1.41 -5.70 -6.88
N ALA A 99 -0.33 -6.46 -6.64
CA ALA A 99 0.08 -7.58 -7.49
C ALA A 99 -1.05 -8.60 -7.73
N GLU A 100 -1.87 -8.86 -6.70
CA GLU A 100 -2.98 -9.81 -6.76
C GLU A 100 -4.02 -9.45 -7.84
N THR A 101 -4.24 -8.16 -8.10
CA THR A 101 -5.27 -7.69 -9.05
C THR A 101 -4.75 -7.61 -10.49
N LYS A 102 -3.44 -7.70 -10.73
CA LYS A 102 -2.87 -7.70 -12.09
C LYS A 102 -3.05 -9.03 -12.82
N ALA A 103 -2.79 -10.13 -12.13
CA ALA A 103 -2.83 -11.46 -12.70
C ALA A 103 -3.56 -12.42 -11.76
N PRO A 104 -4.88 -12.22 -11.54
CA PRO A 104 -5.64 -13.15 -10.73
C PRO A 104 -5.74 -14.48 -11.48
N GLY A 105 -5.34 -15.56 -10.80
CA GLY A 105 -5.56 -16.94 -11.26
C GLY A 105 -7.05 -17.32 -11.20
N ALA A 106 -7.36 -18.58 -10.88
CA ALA A 106 -8.75 -19.03 -10.75
C ALA A 106 -9.52 -18.33 -9.60
N SER A 107 -8.79 -17.78 -8.62
CA SER A 107 -9.38 -17.03 -7.52
C SER A 107 -8.54 -15.79 -7.20
N LEU A 108 -9.22 -14.65 -7.02
CA LEU A 108 -8.60 -13.42 -6.53
C LEU A 108 -8.68 -13.41 -5.01
N ASN A 109 -7.56 -13.72 -4.36
CA ASN A 109 -7.43 -13.72 -2.91
C ASN A 109 -6.48 -12.62 -2.47
N VAL A 110 -6.98 -11.71 -1.63
CA VAL A 110 -6.18 -10.67 -0.99
C VAL A 110 -6.34 -10.84 0.51
N ASN A 111 -5.29 -11.27 1.22
CA ASN A 111 -5.37 -11.52 2.66
C ASN A 111 -5.52 -10.22 3.48
N SER A 112 -5.80 -10.33 4.77
CA SER A 112 -6.07 -9.18 5.64
C SER A 112 -4.86 -8.24 5.85
N TYR A 113 -3.63 -8.75 5.84
CA TYR A 113 -2.42 -7.91 5.87
C TYR A 113 -2.30 -7.09 4.59
N ARG A 114 -2.51 -7.74 3.43
CA ARG A 114 -2.46 -7.13 2.09
C ARG A 114 -3.52 -6.05 1.92
N ARG A 115 -4.77 -6.32 2.32
CA ARG A 115 -5.86 -5.33 2.30
C ARG A 115 -5.52 -4.10 3.16
N SER A 116 -4.83 -4.29 4.29
CA SER A 116 -4.40 -3.19 5.16
C SER A 116 -3.31 -2.34 4.52
N LEU A 117 -2.28 -2.97 3.94
CA LEU A 117 -1.24 -2.29 3.17
C LEU A 117 -1.82 -1.49 1.99
N GLN A 118 -2.75 -2.08 1.25
CA GLN A 118 -3.41 -1.44 0.11
C GLN A 118 -4.19 -0.19 0.53
N ARG A 119 -4.89 -0.22 1.67
CA ARG A 119 -5.55 0.96 2.24
C ARG A 119 -4.56 2.06 2.65
N GLU A 120 -3.41 1.68 3.23
CA GLU A 120 -2.36 2.65 3.58
C GLU A 120 -1.74 3.31 2.36
N TYR A 121 -1.47 2.54 1.31
CA TYR A 121 -1.03 3.08 0.03
C TYR A 121 -2.06 4.05 -0.55
N LEU A 122 -3.35 3.65 -0.58
CA LEU A 122 -4.42 4.49 -1.09
C LEU A 122 -4.53 5.80 -0.31
N ARG A 123 -4.46 5.76 1.02
CA ARG A 123 -4.43 6.94 1.89
C ARG A 123 -3.32 7.92 1.51
N LYS A 124 -2.13 7.42 1.18
CA LYS A 124 -0.98 8.25 0.78
C LYS A 124 -1.17 8.91 -0.56
N MET A 125 -1.64 8.16 -1.56
CA MET A 125 -1.90 8.71 -2.89
C MET A 125 -3.00 9.77 -2.82
N ILE A 126 -4.08 9.49 -2.09
CA ILE A 126 -5.18 10.44 -1.86
C ILE A 126 -4.65 11.71 -1.18
N GLY A 127 -3.87 11.58 -0.09
CA GLY A 127 -3.30 12.73 0.61
C GLY A 127 -2.41 13.60 -0.28
N MET A 128 -1.61 13.00 -1.17
CA MET A 128 -0.83 13.76 -2.17
C MET A 128 -1.73 14.50 -3.16
N VAL A 129 -2.77 13.84 -3.69
CA VAL A 129 -3.73 14.43 -4.64
C VAL A 129 -4.54 15.56 -4.01
N LEU A 130 -4.92 15.41 -2.74
CA LEU A 130 -5.66 16.41 -1.98
C LEU A 130 -4.78 17.55 -1.46
N ARG A 131 -3.47 17.52 -1.73
CA ARG A 131 -2.46 18.50 -1.28
C ARG A 131 -2.29 18.55 0.25
N ASP A 132 -2.54 17.44 0.94
CA ASP A 132 -2.32 17.28 2.39
C ASP A 132 -0.84 17.02 2.74
N SER A 133 0.05 17.02 1.74
CA SER A 133 1.50 16.86 1.91
C SER A 133 2.27 17.85 1.04
N ALA A 134 3.48 18.21 1.49
CA ALA A 134 4.39 19.11 0.77
C ALA A 134 5.14 18.41 -0.41
N ALA A 135 4.57 17.34 -0.98
CA ALA A 135 5.18 16.63 -2.10
C ALA A 135 5.32 17.54 -3.33
N PRO A 136 6.40 17.39 -4.13
CA PRO A 136 6.59 18.16 -5.37
C PRO A 136 5.46 17.91 -6.39
N GLU A 137 5.21 18.87 -7.29
CA GLU A 137 4.07 18.81 -8.22
C GLU A 137 4.11 17.58 -9.15
N ASP A 138 5.30 17.14 -9.59
CA ASP A 138 5.44 15.91 -10.39
C ASP A 138 5.00 14.67 -9.60
N ALA A 139 5.32 14.60 -8.30
CA ALA A 139 4.86 13.51 -7.44
C ALA A 139 3.34 13.55 -7.24
N ARG A 140 2.73 14.74 -7.18
CA ARG A 140 1.27 14.90 -7.12
C ARG A 140 0.61 14.43 -8.41
N THR A 141 1.19 14.77 -9.55
CA THR A 141 0.77 14.31 -10.87
C THR A 141 0.85 12.79 -10.97
N LEU A 142 1.95 12.18 -10.53
CA LEU A 142 2.13 10.73 -10.49
C LEU A 142 1.19 10.04 -9.51
N ALA A 143 0.89 10.65 -8.36
CA ALA A 143 -0.11 10.14 -7.42
C ALA A 143 -1.51 10.10 -8.08
N ARG A 144 -1.90 11.19 -8.76
CA ARG A 144 -3.18 11.23 -9.51
C ARG A 144 -3.21 10.19 -10.62
N PHE A 145 -2.15 10.07 -11.41
CA PHE A 145 -2.02 9.04 -12.45
C PHE A 145 -2.15 7.62 -11.86
N SER A 146 -1.49 7.37 -10.74
CA SER A 146 -1.53 6.10 -10.02
C SER A 146 -2.96 5.75 -9.59
N LEU A 147 -3.70 6.70 -9.01
CA LEU A 147 -5.11 6.50 -8.64
C LEU A 147 -6.00 6.17 -9.84
N VAL A 148 -5.88 6.91 -10.94
CA VAL A 148 -6.66 6.67 -12.17
C VAL A 148 -6.37 5.27 -12.74
N SER A 149 -5.09 4.92 -12.86
CA SER A 149 -4.66 3.61 -13.34
C SER A 149 -5.15 2.48 -12.43
N LEU A 150 -5.01 2.65 -11.11
CA LEU A 150 -5.46 1.68 -10.13
C LEU A 150 -6.97 1.47 -10.21
N ARG A 151 -7.76 2.54 -10.31
CA ARG A 151 -9.21 2.45 -10.44
C ARG A 151 -9.61 1.55 -11.61
N THR A 152 -9.04 1.78 -12.79
CA THR A 152 -9.30 0.95 -13.98
C THR A 152 -8.91 -0.50 -13.72
N GLN A 153 -7.73 -0.75 -13.14
CA GLN A 153 -7.27 -2.10 -12.79
C GLN A 153 -8.23 -2.83 -11.84
N LEU A 154 -8.76 -2.13 -10.84
CA LEU A 154 -9.72 -2.70 -9.88
C LEU A 154 -11.07 -3.00 -10.52
N GLN A 155 -11.56 -2.11 -11.40
CA GLN A 155 -12.79 -2.34 -12.15
C GLN A 155 -12.67 -3.57 -13.06
N THR A 156 -11.55 -3.69 -13.79
CA THR A 156 -11.27 -4.87 -14.60
C THR A 156 -11.25 -6.15 -13.77
N SER A 157 -10.66 -6.09 -12.56
CA SER A 157 -10.60 -7.24 -11.66
C SER A 157 -11.96 -7.67 -11.12
N LEU A 158 -12.83 -6.71 -10.79
CA LEU A 158 -14.19 -6.97 -10.30
C LEU A 158 -15.10 -7.53 -11.40
N SER A 159 -14.91 -7.10 -12.64
CA SER A 159 -15.74 -7.50 -13.78
C SER A 159 -15.24 -8.75 -14.50
N LYS A 160 -14.10 -9.32 -14.11
CA LYS A 160 -13.49 -10.47 -14.81
C LYS A 160 -14.34 -11.74 -14.64
N PRO A 161 -14.91 -12.30 -15.73
CA PRO A 161 -15.77 -13.49 -15.63
C PRO A 161 -15.02 -14.72 -15.11
N GLY A 162 -15.72 -15.58 -14.37
CA GLY A 162 -15.21 -16.87 -13.92
C GLY A 162 -14.22 -16.84 -12.75
N ILE A 163 -13.84 -15.65 -12.24
CA ILE A 163 -12.96 -15.54 -11.09
C ILE A 163 -13.72 -15.70 -9.79
N LYS A 164 -13.29 -16.66 -8.95
CA LYS A 164 -13.77 -16.78 -7.58
C LYS A 164 -13.21 -15.64 -6.73
N MET A 165 -14.09 -14.89 -6.08
CA MET A 165 -13.70 -13.76 -5.23
C MET A 165 -14.46 -13.81 -3.90
N PRO A 166 -13.76 -13.92 -2.75
CA PRO A 166 -14.38 -13.81 -1.43
C PRO A 166 -15.08 -12.47 -1.23
N LEU A 167 -16.10 -12.44 -0.36
CA LEU A 167 -16.90 -11.23 -0.09
C LEU A 167 -16.03 -10.08 0.42
N GLU A 168 -15.07 -10.36 1.31
CA GLU A 168 -14.17 -9.36 1.89
C GLU A 168 -13.24 -8.75 0.84
N VAL A 169 -12.85 -9.53 -0.17
CA VAL A 169 -12.04 -9.04 -1.29
C VAL A 169 -12.89 -8.15 -2.19
N ARG A 170 -14.10 -8.60 -2.55
CA ARG A 170 -15.05 -7.82 -3.35
C ARG A 170 -15.36 -6.48 -2.68
N ALA A 171 -15.74 -6.49 -1.41
CA ALA A 171 -16.03 -5.28 -0.64
C ALA A 171 -14.83 -4.35 -0.56
N HIS A 172 -13.62 -4.88 -0.33
CA HIS A 172 -12.39 -4.08 -0.28
C HIS A 172 -12.06 -3.41 -1.62
N LEU A 173 -12.21 -4.10 -2.74
CA LEU A 173 -11.97 -3.51 -4.07
C LEU A 173 -13.03 -2.45 -4.42
N SER A 174 -14.30 -2.73 -4.15
CA SER A 174 -15.40 -1.77 -4.37
C SER A 174 -15.22 -0.50 -3.54
N GLU A 175 -14.89 -0.62 -2.26
CA GLU A 175 -14.60 0.51 -1.38
C GLU A 175 -13.36 1.29 -1.84
N SER A 176 -12.32 0.59 -2.30
CA SER A 176 -11.12 1.24 -2.83
C SER A 176 -11.42 2.08 -4.07
N ILE A 177 -12.27 1.59 -4.98
CA ILE A 177 -12.74 2.36 -6.15
C ILE A 177 -13.53 3.60 -5.71
N ALA A 178 -14.47 3.44 -4.78
CA ALA A 178 -15.29 4.55 -4.28
C ALA A 178 -14.43 5.68 -3.69
N ARG A 179 -13.45 5.34 -2.84
CA ARG A 179 -12.49 6.33 -2.29
C ARG A 179 -11.67 7.02 -3.36
N ILE A 180 -11.26 6.31 -4.40
CA ILE A 180 -10.54 6.92 -5.54
C ILE A 180 -11.44 7.93 -6.24
N ASP A 181 -12.68 7.56 -6.54
CA ASP A 181 -13.64 8.43 -7.21
C ASP A 181 -13.94 9.70 -6.40
N GLU A 182 -14.15 9.56 -5.09
CA GLU A 182 -14.35 10.68 -4.18
C GLU A 182 -13.13 11.61 -4.13
N ALA A 183 -11.92 11.06 -4.01
CA ALA A 183 -10.69 11.85 -3.95
C ALA A 183 -10.43 12.61 -5.26
N LEU A 184 -10.61 11.96 -6.42
CA LEU A 184 -10.43 12.59 -7.72
C LEU A 184 -11.46 13.69 -7.96
N LYS A 185 -12.71 13.49 -7.53
CA LYS A 185 -13.78 14.50 -7.58
C LYS A 185 -13.47 15.70 -6.67
N ALA A 186 -13.08 15.45 -5.42
CA ALA A 186 -12.73 16.51 -4.47
C ALA A 186 -11.54 17.35 -4.94
N ASN A 187 -10.52 16.73 -5.55
CA ASN A 187 -9.39 17.44 -6.12
C ASN A 187 -9.78 18.38 -7.28
N MET A 188 -10.71 17.96 -8.15
CA MET A 188 -11.24 18.83 -9.20
C MET A 188 -11.96 20.05 -8.60
N GLN A 189 -12.78 19.85 -7.56
CA GLN A 189 -13.47 20.95 -6.89
C GLN A 189 -12.50 21.94 -6.24
N ARG A 190 -11.41 21.47 -5.62
CA ARG A 190 -10.40 22.34 -4.99
C ARG A 190 -9.55 23.13 -5.97
N THR A 191 -9.41 22.66 -7.22
CA THR A 191 -8.56 23.30 -8.25
C THR A 191 -9.37 24.24 -9.15
N ALA A 192 -10.70 24.14 -9.12
CA ALA A 192 -11.60 25.00 -9.89
C ALA A 192 -11.83 26.38 -9.24
N PHE A 193 -11.21 26.65 -8.09
CA PHE A 193 -11.20 27.91 -7.35
C PHE A 193 -9.76 28.24 -6.94
#